data_AF-A0A1W1UL04-F1
#
_entry.id   AF-A0A1W1UL04-F1
#
_cell.length_a   1.000
_cell.length_b   1.000
_cell.length_c   1.000
_cell.angle_alpha   90.00
_cell.angle_beta   90.00
_cell.angle_gamma   90.00
#
_symmetry.space_group_name_H-M   'P 1'
#
loop_
_entity.id
_entity.type
_entity.pdbx_description
1 polymer ?
#
loop_
_entity_poly.entity_id
_entity_poly.type
_entity_poly.pdbx_seq_one_letter_code
_entity_poly.pdbx_strand_id
1 'polypeptide(L)'
;MPAPTRAPGIAEPRIRYWRRPQNPPTGGMRDARPYRIGIRWGMASWMLEAPSCAVTDTVEHSFRQVLATRDLQFLPSTPLWVFLQWLAQQGFLLHGSPQGGLHELRPGDKAYGQPDEFSNIRGVYAASDGLWALMYALHGPNIQSKSDMGLRLRLPHGQWSEMRYFLSVAPRDKEVQDPRALLAPGFVYVLERQGFAPSPPYEHPGLGFVQEAHWVNPGSVRPLLVVPVSPADFVLPIRLHDADVVAARAKADPWGFPWLDSCSPPERR
;
A
#
# COMPACT_ATOMS: atom_id res chain seq x y z
N MET A 1 3.05 50.00 -41.98
CA MET A 1 3.50 49.10 -40.89
C MET A 1 2.29 48.80 -40.00
N PRO A 2 1.81 47.55 -39.90
CA PRO A 2 0.72 47.22 -38.99
C PRO A 2 1.25 46.86 -37.60
N ALA A 3 0.49 47.24 -36.57
CA ALA A 3 0.77 47.02 -35.15
C ALA A 3 0.70 45.53 -34.74
N PRO A 4 1.39 45.11 -33.66
CA PRO A 4 1.44 43.71 -33.26
C PRO A 4 0.16 43.28 -32.52
N THR A 5 -0.37 42.13 -32.92
CA THR A 5 -1.51 41.43 -32.33
C THR A 5 -1.13 40.86 -30.95
N ARG A 6 -1.88 41.21 -29.90
CA ARG A 6 -1.74 40.63 -28.55
C ARG A 6 -2.18 39.16 -28.54
N ALA A 7 -1.35 38.28 -27.98
CA ALA A 7 -1.70 36.89 -27.67
C ALA A 7 -2.76 36.81 -26.55
N PRO A 8 -3.67 35.81 -26.56
CA PRO A 8 -4.65 35.64 -25.50
C PRO A 8 -4.00 35.10 -24.21
N GLY A 9 -4.37 35.71 -23.09
CA GLY A 9 -3.90 35.37 -21.76
C GLY A 9 -4.31 33.95 -21.34
N ILE A 10 -3.34 33.23 -20.76
CA ILE A 10 -3.55 31.94 -20.11
C ILE A 10 -4.40 32.19 -18.86
N ALA A 11 -5.57 31.55 -18.80
CA ALA A 11 -6.44 31.60 -17.65
C ALA A 11 -5.81 30.85 -16.47
N GLU A 12 -5.70 31.50 -15.32
CA GLU A 12 -5.32 30.88 -14.05
C GLU A 12 -6.33 29.79 -13.65
N PRO A 13 -5.88 28.62 -13.16
CA PRO A 13 -6.79 27.62 -12.63
C PRO A 13 -7.41 28.12 -11.31
N ARG A 14 -8.70 28.42 -11.37
CA ARG A 14 -9.54 28.71 -10.19
C ARG A 14 -9.66 27.46 -9.32
N ILE A 15 -8.93 27.45 -8.19
CA ILE A 15 -9.11 26.49 -7.10
C ILE A 15 -10.54 26.65 -6.55
N ARG A 16 -11.39 25.63 -6.73
CA ARG A 16 -12.70 25.55 -6.07
C ARG A 16 -12.54 24.77 -4.76
N TYR A 17 -12.48 25.49 -3.64
CA TYR A 17 -12.75 24.91 -2.33
C TYR A 17 -14.25 24.59 -2.24
N TRP A 18 -14.59 23.32 -2.05
CA TRP A 18 -15.97 22.95 -1.75
C TRP A 18 -16.34 23.40 -0.34
N ARG A 19 -17.34 24.29 -0.26
CA ARG A 19 -17.96 24.78 0.97
C ARG A 19 -18.60 23.61 1.73
N ARG A 20 -18.47 23.63 3.07
CA ARG A 20 -19.23 22.80 4.01
C ARG A 20 -20.74 22.85 3.69
N PRO A 21 -21.49 21.74 3.78
CA PRO A 21 -22.94 21.79 3.81
C PRO A 21 -23.41 22.62 5.01
N GLN A 22 -24.27 23.60 4.75
CA GLN A 22 -25.01 24.32 5.77
C GLN A 22 -26.11 23.41 6.34
N ASN A 23 -26.32 23.49 7.66
CA ASN A 23 -27.34 22.75 8.41
C ASN A 23 -28.74 22.86 7.76
N PRO A 24 -29.53 21.77 7.72
CA PRO A 24 -30.93 21.86 7.37
C PRO A 24 -31.77 22.39 8.55
N PRO A 25 -32.95 22.98 8.26
CA PRO A 25 -33.80 23.63 9.26
C PRO A 25 -34.54 22.61 10.14
N THR A 26 -34.82 23.04 11.37
CA THR A 26 -35.62 22.34 12.37
C THR A 26 -37.10 22.32 12.02
N GLY A 27 -37.74 21.14 12.08
CA GLY A 27 -39.18 21.01 12.33
C GLY A 27 -39.87 19.84 11.63
N GLY A 28 -40.54 18.97 12.42
CA GLY A 28 -41.66 18.15 11.92
C GLY A 28 -41.52 16.63 12.11
N MET A 29 -41.85 16.16 13.32
CA MET A 29 -41.91 14.75 13.73
C MET A 29 -43.14 14.03 13.14
N ARG A 30 -42.96 12.90 12.43
CA ARG A 30 -43.89 11.75 12.40
C ARG A 30 -43.13 10.44 12.10
N ASP A 31 -43.58 9.39 12.76
CA ASP A 31 -43.00 8.05 12.86
C ASP A 31 -42.53 7.41 11.56
N ALA A 32 -41.25 7.05 11.53
CA ALA A 32 -40.75 5.93 10.75
C ALA A 32 -39.65 5.23 11.56
N ARG A 33 -39.87 3.94 11.80
CA ARG A 33 -39.09 3.06 12.68
C ARG A 33 -37.59 3.13 12.36
N PRO A 34 -36.69 3.13 13.36
CA PRO A 34 -35.27 3.10 13.08
C PRO A 34 -34.91 1.75 12.45
N TYR A 35 -34.58 1.76 11.17
CA TYR A 35 -33.73 0.72 10.59
C TYR A 35 -32.38 0.81 11.30
N ARG A 36 -32.24 0.06 12.39
CA ARG A 36 -30.92 -0.31 12.91
C ARG A 36 -30.32 -1.28 11.90
N ILE A 37 -29.67 -0.74 10.87
CA ILE A 37 -28.61 -1.49 10.17
C ILE A 37 -27.49 -1.62 11.20
N GLY A 38 -27.59 -2.66 12.02
CA GLY A 38 -26.47 -3.11 12.83
C GLY A 38 -25.41 -3.61 11.87
N ILE A 39 -24.49 -2.73 11.47
CA ILE A 39 -23.23 -3.15 10.86
C ILE A 39 -22.51 -3.93 11.98
N ARG A 40 -22.67 -5.25 11.96
CA ARG A 40 -21.68 -6.13 12.58
C ARG A 40 -20.39 -5.80 11.85
N TRP A 41 -19.49 -5.08 12.51
CA TRP A 41 -18.10 -4.91 12.07
C TRP A 41 -17.39 -6.26 12.19
N GLY A 42 -17.76 -7.21 11.34
CA GLY A 42 -16.94 -8.37 11.04
C GLY A 42 -15.91 -7.91 10.04
N MET A 43 -14.62 -8.03 10.38
CA MET A 43 -13.55 -7.78 9.42
C MET A 43 -13.81 -8.61 8.16
N ALA A 44 -13.63 -7.99 7.00
CA ALA A 44 -13.85 -8.69 5.76
C ALA A 44 -12.91 -9.91 5.70
N SER A 45 -13.43 -11.08 5.35
CA SER A 45 -12.71 -12.37 5.43
C SER A 45 -11.45 -12.46 4.55
N TRP A 46 -11.26 -11.48 3.67
CA TRP A 46 -10.10 -11.33 2.81
C TRP A 46 -8.99 -10.44 3.39
N MET A 47 -9.27 -9.67 4.45
CA MET A 47 -8.26 -8.86 5.13
C MET A 47 -7.40 -9.74 6.04
N LEU A 48 -6.10 -9.70 5.81
CA LEU A 48 -5.10 -10.42 6.57
C LEU A 48 -4.48 -9.50 7.63
N GLU A 49 -3.95 -10.10 8.69
CA GLU A 49 -3.16 -9.44 9.73
C GLU A 49 -1.72 -9.95 9.67
N ALA A 50 -0.76 -9.13 10.13
CA ALA A 50 0.60 -9.61 10.33
C ALA A 50 0.60 -10.72 11.39
N PRO A 51 1.41 -11.79 11.24
CA PRO A 51 1.63 -12.73 12.32
C PRO A 51 2.18 -12.01 13.56
N SER A 52 1.82 -12.47 14.75
CA SER A 52 2.47 -11.95 15.96
C SER A 52 3.91 -12.43 16.04
N CYS A 53 4.82 -11.53 16.40
CA CYS A 53 6.21 -11.88 16.69
C CYS A 53 6.72 -10.99 17.82
N ALA A 54 7.27 -11.62 18.86
CA ALA A 54 7.88 -10.88 19.97
C ALA A 54 9.30 -10.46 19.60
N VAL A 55 9.59 -9.17 19.68
CA VAL A 55 10.95 -8.63 19.58
C VAL A 55 11.51 -8.54 21.00
N THR A 56 12.51 -9.36 21.30
CA THR A 56 13.23 -9.30 22.58
C THR A 56 14.31 -8.22 22.55
N ASP A 57 14.79 -7.78 23.71
CA ASP A 57 15.88 -6.79 23.81
C ASP A 57 17.14 -7.23 23.04
N THR A 58 17.47 -8.53 23.04
CA THR A 58 18.59 -9.09 22.28
C THR A 58 18.38 -8.94 20.78
N VAL A 59 17.18 -9.27 20.28
CA VAL A 59 16.84 -9.12 18.86
C VAL A 59 16.88 -7.65 18.46
N GLU A 60 16.33 -6.76 19.29
CA GLU A 60 16.35 -5.32 19.02
C GLU A 60 17.78 -4.76 19.02
N HIS A 61 18.65 -5.23 19.92
CA HIS A 61 20.05 -4.84 19.93
C HIS A 61 20.75 -5.21 18.60
N SER A 62 20.53 -6.43 18.12
CA SER A 62 21.01 -6.87 16.80
C SER A 62 20.48 -5.99 15.67
N PHE A 63 19.20 -5.63 15.68
CA PHE A 63 18.63 -4.73 14.66
C PHE A 63 19.27 -3.34 14.68
N ARG A 64 19.50 -2.77 15.86
CA ARG A 64 20.21 -1.48 16.00
C ARG A 64 21.64 -1.59 15.48
N GLN A 65 22.33 -2.70 15.73
CA GLN A 65 23.67 -2.95 15.23
C GLN A 65 23.71 -3.03 13.70
N VAL A 66 22.76 -3.74 13.07
CA VAL A 66 22.61 -3.77 11.60
C VAL A 66 22.40 -2.36 11.05
N LEU A 67 21.52 -1.56 11.65
CA LEU A 67 21.25 -0.20 11.18
C LEU A 67 22.47 0.73 11.32
N ALA A 68 23.20 0.65 12.44
CA ALA A 68 24.37 1.48 12.71
C ALA A 68 25.55 1.15 11.80
N THR A 69 25.79 -0.13 11.55
CA THR A 69 26.93 -0.63 10.75
C THR A 69 26.59 -0.78 9.27
N ARG A 70 25.30 -0.81 8.92
CA ARG A 70 24.76 -1.18 7.61
C ARG A 70 25.18 -2.59 7.18
N ASP A 71 25.41 -3.46 8.16
CA ASP A 71 25.92 -4.81 7.95
C ASP A 71 24.89 -5.86 8.37
N LEU A 72 24.36 -6.57 7.38
CA LEU A 72 23.32 -7.57 7.56
C LEU A 72 23.81 -8.84 8.26
N GLN A 73 25.13 -9.04 8.41
CA GLN A 73 25.67 -10.21 9.11
C GLN A 73 25.24 -10.27 10.59
N PHE A 74 24.84 -9.13 11.16
CA PHE A 74 24.34 -9.03 12.53
C PHE A 74 22.85 -9.31 12.66
N LEU A 75 22.15 -9.64 11.57
CA LEU A 75 20.74 -10.04 11.67
C LEU A 75 20.60 -11.34 12.47
N PRO A 76 19.67 -11.38 13.45
CA PRO A 76 19.36 -12.60 14.18
C PRO A 76 18.54 -13.54 13.30
N SER A 77 18.31 -14.77 13.75
CA SER A 77 17.47 -15.78 13.06
C SER A 77 15.96 -15.49 13.07
N THR A 78 15.56 -14.29 13.50
CA THR A 78 14.16 -13.84 13.50
C THR A 78 13.69 -13.65 12.04
N PRO A 79 12.42 -13.91 11.71
CA PRO A 79 11.91 -13.69 10.36
C PRO A 79 12.22 -12.27 9.85
N LEU A 80 12.69 -12.16 8.61
CA LEU A 80 13.22 -10.92 8.06
C LEU A 80 12.19 -9.79 8.02
N TRP A 81 10.90 -10.11 7.80
CA TRP A 81 9.82 -9.13 7.83
C TRP A 81 9.70 -8.40 9.18
N VAL A 82 10.12 -9.02 10.29
CA VAL A 82 10.11 -8.41 11.63
C VAL A 82 11.15 -7.30 11.72
N PHE A 83 12.34 -7.53 11.15
CA PHE A 83 13.37 -6.49 11.06
C PHE A 83 12.90 -5.31 10.20
N LEU A 84 12.28 -5.60 9.04
CA LEU A 84 11.72 -4.56 8.17
C LEU A 84 10.62 -3.78 8.89
N GLN A 85 9.72 -4.46 9.60
CA GLN A 85 8.68 -3.79 10.38
C GLN A 85 9.26 -2.93 11.51
N TRP A 86 10.30 -3.42 12.19
CA TRP A 86 11.02 -2.65 13.20
C TRP A 86 11.65 -1.38 12.60
N LEU A 87 12.29 -1.45 11.43
CA LEU A 87 12.83 -0.27 10.74
C LEU A 87 11.73 0.76 10.45
N ALA A 88 10.57 0.32 9.95
CA ALA A 88 9.44 1.20 9.71
C ALA A 88 8.93 1.89 10.99
N GLN A 89 8.91 1.16 12.12
CA GLN A 89 8.58 1.72 13.45
C GLN A 89 9.62 2.72 13.96
N GLN A 90 10.90 2.55 13.60
CA GLN A 90 11.95 3.55 13.86
C GLN A 90 11.86 4.79 12.96
N GLY A 91 10.88 4.84 12.04
CA GLY A 91 10.61 5.99 11.20
C GLY A 91 11.21 5.92 9.80
N PHE A 92 11.94 4.86 9.45
CA PHE A 92 12.43 4.63 8.09
C PHE A 92 11.29 4.28 7.14
N LEU A 93 11.55 4.45 5.84
CA LEU A 93 10.66 4.01 4.77
C LEU A 93 11.31 2.90 3.97
N LEU A 94 10.49 2.04 3.36
CA LEU A 94 10.93 0.82 2.70
C LEU A 94 10.43 0.81 1.26
N HIS A 95 11.35 0.78 0.31
CA HIS A 95 11.02 0.63 -1.11
C HIS A 95 11.33 -0.80 -1.55
N GLY A 96 10.29 -1.57 -1.86
CA GLY A 96 10.45 -2.91 -2.42
C GLY A 96 10.63 -2.86 -3.93
N SER A 97 11.63 -3.57 -4.45
CA SER A 97 11.89 -3.67 -5.89
C SER A 97 12.45 -5.05 -6.25
N PRO A 98 12.05 -5.65 -7.39
CA PRO A 98 12.70 -6.85 -7.91
C PRO A 98 14.10 -6.55 -8.48
N GLN A 99 14.41 -5.29 -8.75
CA GLN A 99 15.69 -4.88 -9.31
C GLN A 99 16.72 -4.57 -8.21
N GLY A 100 17.87 -5.23 -8.28
CA GLY A 100 19.03 -4.99 -7.42
C GLY A 100 19.95 -3.88 -7.94
N GLY A 101 20.98 -3.55 -7.15
CA GLY A 101 22.06 -2.63 -7.57
C GLY A 101 21.65 -1.16 -7.73
N LEU A 102 20.45 -0.78 -7.30
CA LEU A 102 20.00 0.61 -7.33
C LEU A 102 20.72 1.43 -6.25
N HIS A 103 21.69 2.25 -6.66
CA HIS A 103 22.38 3.21 -5.78
C HIS A 103 21.61 4.53 -5.61
N GLU A 104 20.65 4.79 -6.49
CA GLU A 104 19.76 5.94 -6.50
C GLU A 104 18.42 5.50 -7.10
N LEU A 105 17.35 5.70 -6.34
CA LEU A 105 15.99 5.52 -6.80
C LEU A 105 15.53 6.82 -7.45
N ARG A 106 14.95 6.73 -8.64
CA ARG A 106 14.49 7.89 -9.41
C ARG A 106 12.98 7.80 -9.64
N PRO A 107 12.27 8.95 -9.67
CA PRO A 107 10.87 8.98 -10.07
C PRO A 107 10.68 8.32 -11.45
N GLY A 108 9.66 7.47 -11.57
CA GLY A 108 9.30 6.89 -12.87
C GLY A 108 8.88 7.95 -13.89
N ASP A 109 8.94 7.65 -15.19
CA ASP A 109 8.65 8.62 -16.24
C ASP A 109 7.16 8.85 -16.51
N LYS A 110 6.29 7.99 -15.98
CA LYS A 110 4.84 8.02 -16.20
C LYS A 110 4.09 7.95 -14.88
N ALA A 111 2.92 8.57 -14.83
CA ALA A 111 1.94 8.34 -13.77
C ALA A 111 1.38 6.91 -13.88
N TYR A 112 0.97 6.34 -12.74
CA TYR A 112 0.52 4.94 -12.64
C TYR A 112 -0.91 4.70 -13.16
N GLY A 113 -1.65 5.77 -13.49
CA GLY A 113 -3.03 5.68 -14.02
C GLY A 113 -4.03 5.15 -13.00
N GLN A 114 -3.80 5.41 -11.70
CA GLN A 114 -4.67 4.95 -10.62
C GLN A 114 -5.91 5.86 -10.47
N PRO A 115 -7.00 5.39 -9.85
CA PRO A 115 -8.18 6.22 -9.61
C PRO A 115 -7.94 7.42 -8.68
N ASP A 116 -6.98 7.30 -7.75
CA ASP A 116 -6.67 8.34 -6.77
C ASP A 116 -5.52 9.28 -7.24
N GLU A 117 -5.57 10.55 -6.85
CA GLU A 117 -4.58 11.54 -7.26
C GLU A 117 -3.19 11.27 -6.67
N PHE A 118 -3.10 10.70 -5.47
CA PHE A 118 -1.85 10.50 -4.74
C PHE A 118 -0.96 9.45 -5.42
N SER A 119 -1.54 8.33 -5.85
CA SER A 119 -0.86 7.26 -6.58
C SER A 119 -0.45 7.66 -8.00
N ASN A 120 -0.87 8.84 -8.47
CA ASN A 120 -0.43 9.41 -9.76
C ASN A 120 0.69 10.45 -9.63
N ILE A 121 1.13 10.76 -8.40
CA ILE A 121 2.27 11.66 -8.19
C ILE A 121 3.53 11.01 -8.77
N ARG A 122 4.20 11.70 -9.67
CA ARG A 122 5.49 11.24 -10.18
C ARG A 122 6.52 11.28 -9.05
N GLY A 123 6.98 10.11 -8.60
CA GLY A 123 7.93 10.02 -7.50
C GLY A 123 8.51 8.63 -7.26
N VAL A 124 9.46 8.57 -6.34
CA VAL A 124 9.89 7.35 -5.66
C VAL A 124 8.86 7.04 -4.59
N TYR A 125 8.24 5.87 -4.68
CA TYR A 125 7.26 5.40 -3.70
C TYR A 125 7.92 4.51 -2.65
N ALA A 126 7.44 4.59 -1.42
CA ALA A 126 7.90 3.75 -0.33
C ALA A 126 6.76 3.43 0.64
N ALA A 127 6.95 2.39 1.44
CA ALA A 127 6.02 1.97 2.47
C ALA A 127 6.58 2.25 3.87
N SER A 128 5.73 2.65 4.80
CA SER A 128 6.02 2.62 6.24
C SER A 128 5.56 1.29 6.87
N ASP A 129 5.73 0.19 6.15
CA ASP A 129 5.33 -1.16 6.56
C ASP A 129 6.23 -2.22 5.87
N GLY A 130 6.74 -3.17 6.65
CA GLY A 130 7.69 -4.17 6.18
C GLY A 130 7.07 -5.24 5.28
N LEU A 131 5.88 -5.70 5.61
CA LEU A 131 5.18 -6.73 4.83
C LEU A 131 4.72 -6.16 3.49
N TRP A 132 4.21 -4.93 3.47
CA TRP A 132 3.78 -4.30 2.23
C TRP A 132 4.96 -4.04 1.28
N ALA A 133 6.11 -3.61 1.80
CA ALA A 133 7.34 -3.49 1.01
C ALA A 133 7.76 -4.83 0.37
N LEU A 134 7.64 -5.95 1.09
CA LEU A 134 7.92 -7.28 0.53
C LEU A 134 6.99 -7.63 -0.65
N MET A 135 5.73 -7.18 -0.65
CA MET A 135 4.81 -7.42 -1.77
C MET A 135 5.23 -6.74 -3.08
N TYR A 136 6.09 -5.73 -3.02
CA TYR A 136 6.68 -5.11 -4.21
C TYR A 136 8.04 -5.71 -4.56
N ALA A 137 8.86 -6.03 -3.54
CA ALA A 137 10.18 -6.61 -3.73
C ALA A 137 10.12 -7.99 -4.42
N LEU A 138 9.16 -8.82 -4.04
CA LEU A 138 9.09 -10.22 -4.47
C LEU A 138 8.33 -10.44 -5.78
N HIS A 139 8.15 -9.39 -6.57
CA HIS A 139 7.44 -9.46 -7.85
C HIS A 139 8.22 -10.29 -8.87
N GLY A 140 7.77 -11.50 -9.17
CA GLY A 140 8.38 -12.36 -10.17
C GLY A 140 7.97 -12.03 -11.62
N PRO A 141 8.79 -12.41 -12.61
CA PRO A 141 8.58 -12.06 -14.02
C PRO A 141 7.30 -12.68 -14.63
N ASN A 142 6.83 -13.78 -14.04
CA ASN A 142 5.64 -14.50 -14.49
C ASN A 142 4.34 -13.94 -13.90
N ILE A 143 4.40 -12.86 -13.10
CA ILE A 143 3.20 -12.13 -12.67
C ILE A 143 2.76 -11.21 -13.81
N GLN A 144 1.50 -11.38 -14.25
CA GLN A 144 0.86 -10.51 -15.23
C GLN A 144 0.31 -9.25 -14.55
N SER A 145 -0.41 -9.43 -13.44
CA SER A 145 -1.00 -8.34 -12.65
C SER A 145 -0.95 -8.68 -11.17
N LYS A 146 -0.92 -7.62 -10.35
CA LYS A 146 -0.94 -7.69 -8.89
C LYS A 146 -2.06 -6.78 -8.39
N SER A 147 -2.79 -7.24 -7.38
CA SER A 147 -3.71 -6.43 -6.59
C SER A 147 -3.33 -6.62 -5.13
N ASP A 148 -3.00 -5.53 -4.46
CA ASP A 148 -2.50 -5.53 -3.09
C ASP A 148 -3.07 -4.37 -2.28
N MET A 149 -2.92 -4.47 -0.96
CA MET A 149 -3.37 -3.46 -0.01
C MET A 149 -2.52 -3.55 1.26
N GLY A 150 -2.15 -2.39 1.80
CA GLY A 150 -1.58 -2.24 3.14
C GLY A 150 -2.17 -0.99 3.79
N LEU A 151 -3.22 -1.14 4.61
CA LEU A 151 -3.92 0.00 5.23
C LEU A 151 -4.38 -0.25 6.66
N ARG A 152 -4.68 0.84 7.36
CA ARG A 152 -5.38 0.84 8.66
C ARG A 152 -6.79 1.37 8.48
N LEU A 153 -7.72 0.85 9.27
CA LEU A 153 -9.11 1.27 9.32
C LEU A 153 -9.34 2.19 10.52
N ARG A 154 -10.19 3.20 10.38
CA ARG A 154 -10.65 4.01 11.50
C ARG A 154 -11.73 3.26 12.27
N LEU A 155 -11.46 2.93 13.52
CA LEU A 155 -12.40 2.25 14.42
C LEU A 155 -13.43 3.23 15.00
N PRO A 156 -14.59 2.75 15.51
CA PRO A 156 -15.69 3.62 15.98
C PRO A 156 -15.31 4.66 17.05
N HIS A 157 -14.30 4.39 17.87
CA HIS A 157 -13.77 5.33 18.87
C HIS A 157 -12.69 6.28 18.31
N GLY A 158 -12.51 6.32 17.00
CA GLY A 158 -11.54 7.18 16.34
C GLY A 158 -10.07 6.78 16.55
N GLN A 159 -9.78 5.52 16.89
CA GLN A 159 -8.39 5.04 16.80
C GLN A 159 -8.20 4.32 15.47
N TRP A 160 -6.96 4.22 15.03
CA TRP A 160 -6.61 3.39 13.88
C TRP A 160 -6.47 1.94 14.31
N SER A 161 -6.90 1.01 13.46
CA SER A 161 -6.62 -0.41 13.64
C SER A 161 -5.13 -0.70 13.47
N GLU A 162 -4.74 -1.93 13.81
CA GLU A 162 -3.51 -2.52 13.27
C GLU A 162 -3.56 -2.58 11.74
N MET A 163 -2.40 -2.76 11.11
CA MET A 163 -2.32 -2.87 9.65
C MET A 163 -3.13 -4.07 9.15
N ARG A 164 -3.76 -3.89 7.99
CA ARG A 164 -4.52 -4.89 7.26
C ARG A 164 -3.92 -5.06 5.89
N TYR A 165 -3.87 -6.30 5.45
CA TYR A 165 -3.20 -6.69 4.23
C TYR A 165 -4.11 -7.45 3.30
N PHE A 166 -3.82 -7.32 2.01
CA PHE A 166 -4.34 -8.21 0.98
C PHE A 166 -3.28 -8.34 -0.11
N LEU A 167 -3.13 -9.53 -0.66
CA LEU A 167 -2.30 -9.75 -1.84
C LEU A 167 -2.94 -10.83 -2.73
N SER A 168 -3.13 -10.48 -3.99
CA SER A 168 -3.43 -11.42 -5.04
C SER A 168 -2.60 -11.14 -6.29
N VAL A 169 -2.28 -12.20 -7.03
CA VAL A 169 -1.48 -12.14 -8.25
C VAL A 169 -2.16 -12.94 -9.35
N ALA A 170 -2.10 -12.45 -10.57
CA ALA A 170 -2.47 -13.23 -11.75
C ALA A 170 -1.19 -13.72 -12.45
N PRO A 171 -1.07 -15.02 -12.72
CA PRO A 171 0.04 -15.53 -13.50
C PRO A 171 -0.14 -15.20 -14.99
N ARG A 172 0.98 -15.04 -15.71
CA ARG A 172 0.97 -15.04 -17.19
C ARG A 172 0.60 -16.41 -17.75
N ASP A 173 1.03 -17.47 -17.06
CA ASP A 173 0.68 -18.85 -17.36
C ASP A 173 -0.49 -19.30 -16.49
N LYS A 174 -1.65 -19.56 -17.12
CA LYS A 174 -2.89 -19.91 -16.40
C LYS A 174 -2.84 -21.29 -15.73
N GLU A 175 -1.84 -22.12 -16.02
CA GLU A 175 -1.67 -23.44 -15.40
C GLU A 175 -1.07 -23.37 -13.99
N VAL A 176 -0.53 -22.22 -13.58
CA VAL A 176 0.07 -22.06 -12.24
C VAL A 176 -1.01 -22.12 -11.16
N GLN A 177 -0.92 -23.13 -10.30
CA GLN A 177 -1.83 -23.34 -9.17
C GLN A 177 -1.28 -22.82 -7.83
N ASP A 178 0.03 -22.77 -7.66
CA ASP A 178 0.66 -22.25 -6.44
C ASP A 178 1.11 -20.79 -6.63
N PRO A 179 0.45 -19.81 -5.99
CA PRO A 179 0.83 -18.41 -6.11
C PRO A 179 2.24 -18.11 -5.55
N ARG A 180 2.77 -18.92 -4.63
CA ARG A 180 4.14 -18.71 -4.12
C ARG A 180 5.20 -18.98 -5.18
N ALA A 181 4.92 -19.87 -6.14
CA ALA A 181 5.81 -20.16 -7.27
C ALA A 181 5.96 -18.95 -8.22
N LEU A 182 5.10 -17.94 -8.11
CA LEU A 182 5.17 -16.71 -8.91
C LEU A 182 6.07 -15.64 -8.28
N LEU A 183 6.45 -15.79 -7.01
CA LEU A 183 7.37 -14.86 -6.36
C LEU A 183 8.81 -15.12 -6.81
N ALA A 184 9.61 -14.06 -6.88
CA ALA A 184 11.03 -14.14 -7.14
C ALA A 184 11.83 -13.41 -6.04
N PRO A 185 13.12 -13.72 -5.84
CA PRO A 185 13.99 -12.90 -5.01
C PRO A 185 14.01 -11.44 -5.47
N GLY A 186 14.22 -10.54 -4.52
CA GLY A 186 14.26 -9.10 -4.76
C GLY A 186 14.98 -8.36 -3.65
N PHE A 187 14.69 -7.07 -3.53
CA PHE A 187 15.39 -6.17 -2.62
C PHE A 187 14.42 -5.21 -1.93
N VAL A 188 14.66 -4.96 -0.65
CA VAL A 188 14.04 -3.88 0.10
C VAL A 188 15.11 -2.81 0.37
N TYR A 189 14.88 -1.63 -0.16
CA TYR A 189 15.71 -0.46 0.00
C TYR A 189 15.23 0.38 1.20
N VAL A 190 16.09 0.55 2.19
CA VAL A 190 15.79 1.33 3.40
C VAL A 190 16.12 2.79 3.14
N LEU A 191 15.14 3.67 3.33
CA LEU A 191 15.21 5.08 2.97
C LEU A 191 14.99 5.95 4.20
N GLU A 192 15.64 7.11 4.23
CA GLU A 192 15.27 8.18 5.16
C GLU A 192 13.89 8.73 4.80
N ARG A 193 13.14 9.17 5.81
CA ARG A 193 11.82 9.77 5.63
C ARG A 193 11.88 11.15 4.98
N GLN A 194 13.02 11.83 5.02
CA GLN A 194 13.13 13.21 4.55
C GLN A 194 12.71 13.33 3.07
N GLY A 195 11.86 14.32 2.78
CA GLY A 195 11.35 14.58 1.42
C GLY A 195 10.16 13.71 1.00
N PHE A 196 9.74 12.72 1.81
CA PHE A 196 8.54 11.94 1.55
C PHE A 196 7.29 12.58 2.15
N ALA A 197 6.19 12.54 1.41
CA ALA A 197 4.85 12.87 1.89
C ALA A 197 4.02 11.59 2.04
N PRO A 198 3.29 11.39 3.16
CA PRO A 198 2.40 10.25 3.33
C PRO A 198 1.12 10.44 2.50
N SER A 199 0.52 9.33 2.08
CA SER A 199 -0.84 9.33 1.55
C SER A 199 -1.80 9.83 2.64
N PRO A 200 -2.65 10.82 2.35
CA PRO A 200 -3.62 11.29 3.31
C PRO A 200 -4.68 10.21 3.57
N PRO A 201 -5.21 10.11 4.79
CA PRO A 201 -6.39 9.28 5.05
C PRO A 201 -7.59 9.69 4.18
N TYR A 202 -8.39 8.72 3.75
CA TYR A 202 -9.54 8.96 2.88
C TYR A 202 -10.73 8.06 3.22
N GLU A 203 -11.91 8.44 2.75
CA GLU A 203 -13.13 7.64 2.90
C GLU A 203 -13.20 6.59 1.78
N HIS A 204 -13.16 5.31 2.14
CA HIS A 204 -13.30 4.20 1.19
C HIS A 204 -14.73 3.64 1.25
N PRO A 205 -15.46 3.56 0.13
CA PRO A 205 -16.77 2.92 0.06
C PRO A 205 -16.71 1.47 0.57
N GLY A 206 -17.45 1.17 1.64
CA GLY A 206 -17.53 -0.19 2.22
C GLY A 206 -16.49 -0.53 3.30
N LEU A 207 -15.39 0.23 3.42
CA LEU A 207 -14.40 0.07 4.49
C LEU A 207 -14.43 1.22 5.51
N GLY A 208 -15.04 2.35 5.16
CA GLY A 208 -15.04 3.56 5.95
C GLY A 208 -13.73 4.33 5.79
N PHE A 209 -13.33 5.08 6.81
CA PHE A 209 -12.14 5.91 6.76
C PHE A 209 -10.86 5.07 6.89
N VAL A 210 -9.95 5.15 5.92
CA VAL A 210 -8.74 4.32 5.83
C VAL A 210 -7.48 5.18 5.73
N GLN A 211 -6.34 4.59 6.08
CA GLN A 211 -5.01 5.17 5.88
C GLN A 211 -4.04 4.11 5.38
N GLU A 212 -3.51 4.31 4.18
CA GLU A 212 -2.47 3.45 3.61
C GLU A 212 -1.10 3.77 4.19
N ALA A 213 -0.22 2.77 4.23
CA ALA A 213 1.18 2.95 4.65
C ALA A 213 2.06 3.56 3.56
N HIS A 214 1.49 4.39 2.67
CA HIS A 214 2.06 4.77 1.38
C HIS A 214 2.71 6.15 1.45
N TRP A 215 3.87 6.30 0.84
CA TRP A 215 4.65 7.53 0.83
C TRP A 215 5.22 7.80 -0.55
N VAL A 216 5.36 9.08 -0.90
CA VAL A 216 5.95 9.50 -2.17
C VAL A 216 6.97 10.61 -1.96
N ASN A 217 8.11 10.49 -2.64
CA ASN A 217 9.11 11.55 -2.78
C ASN A 217 9.22 11.92 -4.27
N PRO A 218 8.96 13.18 -4.67
CA PRO A 218 9.03 13.58 -6.08
C PRO A 218 10.47 13.69 -6.62
N GLY A 219 11.48 13.64 -5.75
CA GLY A 219 12.89 13.67 -6.09
C GLY A 219 13.52 12.27 -6.19
N SER A 220 14.83 12.25 -6.47
CA SER A 220 15.63 11.03 -6.40
C SER A 220 16.08 10.78 -4.96
N VAL A 221 16.20 9.51 -4.57
CA VAL A 221 16.50 9.10 -3.19
C VAL A 221 17.63 8.07 -3.18
N ARG A 222 18.61 8.25 -2.30
CA ARG A 222 19.69 7.26 -2.10
C ARG A 222 19.31 6.33 -0.94
N PRO A 223 19.33 5.00 -1.15
CA PRO A 223 19.13 4.06 -0.06
C PRO A 223 20.24 4.11 0.97
N LEU A 224 19.89 3.96 2.25
CA LEU A 224 20.82 3.81 3.36
C LEU A 224 21.38 2.39 3.46
N LEU A 225 20.50 1.42 3.23
CA LEU A 225 20.75 -0.02 3.36
C LEU A 225 19.91 -0.74 2.30
N VAL A 226 20.45 -1.83 1.77
CA VAL A 226 19.73 -2.72 0.84
C VAL A 226 19.64 -4.09 1.49
N VAL A 227 18.41 -4.57 1.65
CA VAL A 227 18.12 -5.88 2.24
C VAL A 227 17.71 -6.82 1.12
N PRO A 228 18.52 -7.83 0.75
CA PRO A 228 18.08 -8.88 -0.17
C PRO A 228 16.98 -9.69 0.52
N VAL A 229 15.94 -10.03 -0.24
CA VAL A 229 14.78 -10.78 0.25
C VAL A 229 14.46 -11.92 -0.71
N SER A 230 13.83 -12.96 -0.17
CA SER A 230 13.43 -14.15 -0.90
C SER A 230 11.94 -14.45 -0.69
N PRO A 231 11.31 -15.28 -1.53
CA PRO A 231 9.92 -15.70 -1.33
C PRO A 231 9.63 -16.32 0.04
N ALA A 232 10.63 -16.91 0.69
CA ALA A 232 10.50 -17.51 2.03
C ALA A 232 10.31 -16.46 3.14
N ASP A 233 10.73 -15.22 2.91
CA ASP A 233 10.59 -14.12 3.87
C ASP A 233 9.16 -13.56 3.95
N PHE A 234 8.33 -13.87 2.96
CA PHE A 234 6.93 -13.43 2.92
C PHE A 234 6.01 -14.46 3.57
N VAL A 235 5.36 -14.05 4.66
CA VAL A 235 4.60 -14.93 5.55
C VAL A 235 3.09 -14.95 5.31
N LEU A 236 2.56 -13.95 4.59
CA LEU A 236 1.12 -13.84 4.38
C LEU A 236 0.64 -14.78 3.25
N PRO A 237 -0.60 -15.29 3.33
CA PRO A 237 -1.24 -15.97 2.21
C PRO A 237 -1.30 -15.09 0.95
N ILE A 238 -1.11 -15.72 -0.20
CA ILE A 238 -1.20 -15.09 -1.52
C ILE A 238 -2.36 -15.74 -2.26
N ARG A 239 -3.21 -14.95 -2.92
CA ARG A 239 -4.33 -15.45 -3.72
C ARG A 239 -3.97 -15.41 -5.21
N LEU A 240 -4.51 -16.35 -5.98
CA LEU A 240 -4.58 -16.21 -7.42
C LEU A 240 -5.83 -15.43 -7.83
N HIS A 241 -5.74 -14.70 -8.94
CA HIS A 241 -6.91 -14.11 -9.60
C HIS A 241 -6.78 -14.20 -11.12
N ASP A 242 -7.91 -14.08 -11.83
CA ASP A 242 -7.90 -13.84 -13.28
C ASP A 242 -7.74 -12.33 -13.55
N ALA A 243 -6.66 -11.97 -14.26
CA ALA A 243 -6.30 -10.58 -14.54
C ALA A 243 -7.41 -9.81 -15.26
N ASP A 244 -8.06 -10.44 -16.24
CA ASP A 244 -9.07 -9.81 -17.08
C ASP A 244 -10.35 -9.57 -16.29
N VAL A 245 -10.73 -10.52 -15.42
CA VAL A 245 -11.87 -10.40 -14.52
C VAL A 245 -11.67 -9.26 -13.52
N VAL A 246 -10.51 -9.21 -12.85
CA VAL A 246 -10.20 -8.14 -11.89
C VAL A 246 -10.14 -6.79 -12.58
N ALA A 247 -9.51 -6.69 -13.76
CA ALA A 247 -9.46 -5.44 -14.53
C ALA A 247 -10.84 -4.95 -14.96
N ALA A 248 -11.71 -5.85 -15.43
CA ALA A 248 -13.08 -5.51 -15.82
C ALA A 248 -13.90 -4.99 -14.62
N ARG A 249 -13.73 -5.60 -13.44
CA ARG A 249 -14.41 -5.19 -12.20
C ARG A 249 -13.90 -3.87 -11.66
N ALA A 250 -12.58 -3.69 -11.61
CA ALA A 250 -11.97 -2.42 -11.20
C ALA A 250 -12.42 -1.27 -12.11
N LYS A 251 -12.62 -1.53 -13.42
CA LYS A 251 -13.17 -0.54 -14.34
C LYS A 251 -14.65 -0.23 -14.08
N ALA A 252 -15.46 -1.25 -13.76
CA ALA A 252 -16.89 -1.10 -13.52
C ALA A 252 -17.20 -0.45 -12.16
N ASP A 253 -16.41 -0.75 -11.15
CA ASP A 253 -16.52 -0.22 -9.79
C ASP A 253 -15.11 0.03 -9.21
N PRO A 254 -14.50 1.21 -9.46
CA PRO A 254 -13.16 1.54 -8.98
C PRO A 254 -12.99 1.55 -7.46
N TRP A 255 -14.09 1.46 -6.70
CA TRP A 255 -14.07 1.40 -5.24
C TRP A 255 -14.50 0.02 -4.69
N GLY A 256 -14.72 -0.96 -5.57
CA GLY A 256 -15.16 -2.32 -5.24
C GLY A 256 -14.05 -3.28 -4.80
N PHE A 257 -12.92 -2.76 -4.33
CA PHE A 257 -11.79 -3.57 -3.87
C PHE A 257 -12.26 -4.66 -2.87
N PRO A 258 -11.79 -5.92 -2.97
CA PRO A 258 -10.65 -6.42 -3.76
C PRO A 258 -11.01 -6.95 -5.16
N TRP A 259 -12.22 -6.71 -5.66
CA TRP A 259 -12.70 -7.20 -6.97
C TRP A 259 -12.62 -8.73 -7.20
N LEU A 260 -12.45 -9.51 -6.12
CA LEU A 260 -12.50 -10.97 -6.15
C LEU A 260 -13.94 -11.49 -6.16
N ASP A 261 -14.10 -12.75 -6.54
CA ASP A 261 -15.38 -13.45 -6.38
C ASP A 261 -15.77 -13.54 -4.91
N SER A 262 -17.06 -13.35 -4.61
CA SER A 262 -17.65 -13.46 -3.28
C SER A 262 -17.51 -14.87 -2.66
N CYS A 263 -17.00 -15.85 -3.40
CA CYS A 263 -16.96 -17.27 -3.05
C CYS A 263 -15.57 -17.89 -2.90
N SER A 264 -14.47 -17.12 -2.94
CA SER A 264 -13.13 -17.69 -2.76
C SER A 264 -12.64 -17.49 -1.30
N PRO A 265 -12.86 -18.47 -0.40
CA PRO A 265 -12.22 -18.42 0.92
C PRO A 265 -10.70 -18.47 0.76
N PRO A 266 -9.94 -17.92 1.73
CA PRO A 266 -8.51 -18.20 1.78
C PRO A 266 -8.33 -19.71 1.97
N GLU A 267 -7.59 -20.37 1.08
CA GLU A 267 -7.12 -21.73 1.34
C GLU A 267 -6.28 -21.69 2.61
N ARG A 268 -6.80 -22.30 3.68
CA ARG A 268 -6.02 -22.54 4.89
C ARG A 268 -5.11 -23.73 4.59
N ARG A 269 -3.80 -23.52 4.62
CA ARG A 269 -2.83 -24.60 4.81
C ARG A 269 -2.29 -24.51 6.22
#